data_AF-A0A9X1YE60-F1
#
_entry.id   AF-A0A9X1YE60-F1
#
_cell.length_a   1.000
_cell.length_b   1.000
_cell.length_c   1.000
_cell.angle_alpha   90.00
_cell.angle_beta   90.00
_cell.angle_gamma   90.00
#
_symmetry.space_group_name_H-M   'P 1'
#
loop_
_entity.id
_entity.type
_entity.pdbx_description
1 polymer ?
#
loop_
_entity_poly.entity_id
_entity_poly.type
_entity_poly.pdbx_seq_one_letter_code
_entity_poly.pdbx_strand_id
1 'polypeptide(L)'
;MLTAKERELLRRELGMRFGQYPSLAEGLFLRNWRGGPRQGQPKLPPAVQSMLARGLVEIGPGRIGYRACFTAAGLTALRQFLQGRHALEPGLLAHLRQELGVDGVTPRSCGGVPRAPASA
;
A
#
# COMPACT_ATOMS: atom_id res chain seq x y z
N MET A 1 14.79 -1.37 5.21
CA MET A 1 14.26 -2.57 5.91
C MET A 1 13.06 -2.24 6.80
N LEU A 2 11.98 -3.02 6.70
CA LEU A 2 10.77 -2.92 7.54
C LEU A 2 10.89 -3.80 8.80
N THR A 3 10.41 -3.29 9.93
CA THR A 3 10.39 -3.96 11.24
C THR A 3 9.23 -4.96 11.35
N ALA A 4 9.26 -5.84 12.36
CA ALA A 4 8.21 -6.83 12.58
C ALA A 4 6.81 -6.22 12.74
N LYS A 5 6.69 -5.11 13.47
CA LYS A 5 5.41 -4.42 13.71
C LYS A 5 4.86 -3.76 12.46
N GLU A 6 5.73 -3.14 11.66
CA GLU A 6 5.35 -2.56 10.36
C GLU A 6 4.89 -3.65 9.39
N ARG A 7 5.61 -4.78 9.34
CA ARG A 7 5.21 -5.93 8.54
C ARG A 7 3.84 -6.44 8.94
N GLU A 8 3.58 -6.66 10.23
CA GLU A 8 2.29 -7.12 10.71
C GLU A 8 1.13 -6.16 10.39
N LEU A 9 1.38 -4.85 10.49
CA LEU A 9 0.41 -3.85 10.07
C LEU A 9 0.09 -3.97 8.58
N LEU A 10 1.11 -4.13 7.72
CA LEU A 10 0.91 -4.35 6.29
C LEU A 10 0.13 -5.65 6.02
N ARG A 11 0.33 -6.73 6.80
CA ARG A 11 -0.48 -7.97 6.67
C ARG A 11 -1.97 -7.70 6.91
N ARG A 12 -2.29 -6.91 7.95
CA ARG A 12 -3.68 -6.64 8.36
C ARG A 12 -4.37 -5.64 7.45
N GLU A 13 -3.64 -4.63 6.99
CA GLU A 13 -4.23 -3.52 6.24
C GLU A 13 -4.14 -3.69 4.73
N LEU A 14 -3.10 -4.34 4.20
CA LEU A 14 -2.94 -4.63 2.76
C LEU A 14 -3.34 -6.07 2.37
N GLY A 15 -3.81 -6.88 3.32
CA GLY A 15 -4.43 -8.16 3.02
C GLY A 15 -5.81 -7.99 2.38
N MET A 16 -6.34 -9.07 1.80
CA MET A 16 -7.71 -9.11 1.28
C MET A 16 -8.70 -8.75 2.39
N ARG A 17 -9.42 -7.63 2.22
CA ARG A 17 -10.37 -7.12 3.22
C ARG A 17 -11.75 -7.02 2.58
N PHE A 18 -12.73 -7.73 3.14
CA PHE A 18 -14.10 -7.78 2.61
C PHE A 18 -14.17 -8.11 1.11
N GLY A 19 -13.32 -9.01 0.62
CA GLY A 19 -13.29 -9.38 -0.80
C GLY A 19 -12.57 -8.40 -1.73
N GLN A 20 -12.04 -7.29 -1.21
CA GLN A 20 -11.31 -6.29 -1.99
C GLN A 20 -9.83 -6.29 -1.63
N TYR A 21 -9.00 -6.09 -2.66
CA TYR A 21 -7.58 -5.87 -2.52
C TYR A 21 -7.31 -4.37 -2.46
N PRO A 22 -6.85 -3.83 -1.32
CA PRO A 22 -6.55 -2.41 -1.21
C PRO A 22 -5.37 -2.04 -2.12
N SER A 23 -5.55 -1.01 -2.96
CA SER A 23 -4.49 -0.52 -3.85
C SER A 23 -3.45 0.30 -3.09
N LEU A 24 -2.18 0.23 -3.49
CA LEU A 24 -1.13 1.06 -2.86
C LEU A 24 -1.36 2.56 -3.09
N ALA A 25 -1.93 2.90 -4.26
CA ALA A 25 -2.30 4.27 -4.62
C ALA A 25 -3.37 4.86 -3.70
N GLU A 26 -4.20 4.02 -3.08
CA GLU A 26 -5.20 4.49 -2.13
C GLU A 26 -4.62 4.79 -0.75
N GLY A 27 -3.49 4.19 -0.39
CA GLY A 27 -2.88 4.34 0.93
C GLY A 27 -3.65 3.65 2.06
N LEU A 28 -3.08 3.71 3.26
CA LEU A 28 -3.62 3.10 4.47
C LEU A 28 -4.67 4.03 5.10
N PHE A 29 -5.87 3.51 5.36
CA PHE A 29 -6.93 4.29 5.99
C PHE A 29 -6.65 4.50 7.48
N LEU A 30 -6.63 5.75 7.92
CA LEU A 30 -6.46 6.13 9.31
C LEU A 30 -7.77 6.65 9.89
N ARG A 31 -8.21 6.00 10.98
CA ARG A 31 -9.33 6.50 11.77
C ARG A 31 -8.96 7.81 12.43
N ASN A 32 -9.94 8.69 12.61
CA ASN A 32 -9.80 9.89 13.41
C ASN A 32 -10.24 9.64 14.86
N TRP A 33 -9.74 10.47 15.78
CA TRP A 33 -10.31 10.57 17.11
C TRP A 33 -11.67 11.26 17.02
N ARG A 34 -12.74 10.57 17.43
CA ARG A 34 -14.11 11.11 17.41
C ARG A 34 -14.39 12.12 18.53
N GLY A 35 -13.58 12.14 19.59
CA GLY A 35 -13.75 13.04 20.73
C GLY A 35 -12.50 13.15 21.60
N GLY A 36 -12.56 14.02 22.61
CA GLY A 36 -11.46 14.34 23.50
C GLY A 36 -10.51 15.41 22.95
N PRO A 37 -9.41 15.73 23.65
CA PRO A 37 -8.48 16.81 23.28
C PRO A 37 -7.74 16.57 21.96
N ARG A 38 -7.83 15.36 21.40
CA ARG A 38 -7.24 14.98 20.11
C ARG A 38 -8.28 14.84 19.00
N GLN A 39 -9.51 15.29 19.23
CA GLN A 39 -10.59 15.21 18.25
C GLN A 39 -10.16 15.77 16.89
N GLY A 40 -10.51 15.05 15.82
CA GLY A 40 -10.15 15.44 14.46
C GLY A 40 -8.71 15.11 14.05
N GLN A 41 -7.86 14.61 14.95
CA GLN A 41 -6.51 14.15 14.60
C GLN A 41 -6.51 12.70 14.09
N PRO A 42 -5.58 12.33 13.20
CA PRO A 42 -5.39 10.95 12.77
C PRO A 42 -4.94 10.08 13.96
N LYS A 43 -5.60 8.94 14.15
CA LYS A 43 -5.20 7.92 15.12
C LYS A 43 -4.14 7.04 14.47
N LEU A 44 -2.89 7.34 14.80
CA LEU A 44 -1.73 6.64 14.26
C LEU A 44 -1.43 5.38 15.10
N PRO A 45 -1.56 4.17 14.52
CA PRO A 45 -1.01 2.99 15.17
C PRO A 45 0.53 3.11 15.23
N PRO A 46 1.19 2.45 16.21
CA PRO A 46 2.63 2.61 16.45
C PRO A 46 3.49 2.24 15.24
N ALA A 47 3.03 1.30 14.41
CA ALA A 47 3.66 0.95 13.14
C ALA A 47 3.58 2.10 12.12
N VAL A 48 2.41 2.73 11.93
CA VAL A 48 2.30 3.90 11.03
C VAL A 48 3.10 5.08 11.58
N GLN A 49 3.12 5.29 12.89
CA GLN A 49 3.93 6.35 13.51
C GLN A 49 5.43 6.13 13.26
N SER A 50 5.91 4.88 13.33
CA SER A 50 7.30 4.54 12.99
C SER A 50 7.57 4.76 11.50
N MET A 51 6.64 4.39 10.62
CA MET A 51 6.78 4.61 9.17
C MET A 51 6.79 6.10 8.82
N LEU A 52 5.94 6.90 9.46
CA LEU A 52 5.90 8.35 9.31
C LEU A 52 7.21 8.99 9.78
N ALA A 53 7.69 8.63 10.97
CA ALA A 53 8.95 9.14 11.53
C ALA A 53 10.16 8.82 10.64
N ARG A 54 10.07 7.76 9.84
CA ARG A 54 11.10 7.33 8.89
C ARG A 54 10.89 7.85 7.47
N GLY A 55 9.85 8.65 7.23
CA GLY A 55 9.52 9.18 5.91
C GLY A 55 9.07 8.12 4.90
N LEU A 56 8.57 6.96 5.37
CA LEU A 56 8.07 5.89 4.49
C LEU A 56 6.62 6.12 4.07
N VAL A 57 5.86 6.85 4.87
CA VAL A 57 4.48 7.24 4.56
C VAL A 57 4.29 8.71 4.91
N GLU A 58 3.38 9.35 4.19
CA GLU A 58 2.90 10.70 4.47
C GLU A 58 1.40 10.65 4.77
N ILE A 59 0.95 11.44 5.74
CA ILE A 59 -0.46 11.50 6.11
C ILE A 59 -1.10 12.66 5.37
N GLY A 60 -2.01 12.34 4.46
CA GLY A 60 -2.82 13.29 3.74
C GLY A 60 -4.30 13.25 4.14
N PRO A 61 -5.07 14.30 3.85
CA PRO A 61 -6.53 14.24 3.91
C PRO A 61 -7.04 13.22 2.90
N GLY A 62 -7.85 12.26 3.37
CA GLY A 62 -8.51 11.28 2.51
C GLY A 62 -9.96 11.68 2.23
N ARG A 63 -10.60 11.00 1.26
CA ARG A 63 -12.03 11.20 0.95
C ARG A 63 -12.94 10.99 2.18
N ILE A 64 -12.51 10.11 3.09
CA ILE A 64 -13.07 9.91 4.42
C ILE A 64 -11.88 9.85 5.37
N GLY A 65 -11.81 10.74 6.37
CA GLY A 65 -10.74 10.72 7.38
C GLY A 65 -9.35 11.06 6.83
N TYR A 66 -8.33 10.33 7.29
CA TYR A 66 -6.94 10.53 6.89
C TYR A 66 -6.41 9.29 6.16
N ARG A 67 -5.50 9.49 5.22
CA ARG A 67 -4.83 8.42 4.50
C ARG A 67 -3.32 8.54 4.67
N ALA A 68 -2.68 7.43 5.00
CA ALA A 68 -1.24 7.31 4.97
C ALA A 68 -0.82 6.77 3.58
N CYS A 69 -0.38 7.68 2.72
CA CYS A 69 0.12 7.36 1.39
C CYS A 69 1.60 6.98 1.48
N PHE A 70 2.03 5.97 0.72
CA PHE A 70 3.44 5.59 0.69
C PHE A 70 4.26 6.61 -0.10
N THR A 71 5.38 7.02 0.46
CA THR A 71 6.37 7.84 -0.26
C THR A 71 7.20 6.97 -1.19
N ALA A 72 8.02 7.58 -2.04
CA ALA A 72 9.00 6.85 -2.85
C ALA A 72 9.94 5.96 -1.99
N ALA A 73 10.33 6.42 -0.81
CA ALA A 73 11.12 5.65 0.14
C ALA A 73 10.32 4.47 0.72
N GLY A 74 9.04 4.68 1.03
CA GLY A 74 8.10 3.63 1.45
C GLY A 74 7.92 2.54 0.40
N LEU A 75 7.69 2.93 -0.85
CA LEU A 75 7.54 2.00 -1.98
C LEU A 75 8.83 1.20 -2.21
N THR A 76 10.00 1.84 -2.10
CA THR A 76 11.29 1.15 -2.20
C THR A 76 11.47 0.13 -1.08
N ALA A 77 11.15 0.51 0.16
CA ALA A 77 11.21 -0.39 1.30
C ALA A 77 10.22 -1.57 1.16
N LEU A 78 9.02 -1.30 0.62
CA LEU A 78 8.01 -2.32 0.35
C LEU A 78 8.48 -3.26 -0.77
N ARG A 79 9.10 -2.75 -1.83
CA ARG A 79 9.68 -3.54 -2.92
C ARG A 79 10.76 -4.49 -2.39
N GLN A 80 11.69 -3.99 -1.59
CA GLN A 80 12.73 -4.79 -0.94
C GLN A 80 12.13 -5.87 -0.02
N PHE A 81 11.06 -5.55 0.69
CA PHE A 81 10.37 -6.50 1.55
C PHE A 81 9.69 -7.61 0.74
N LEU A 82 9.00 -7.27 -0.35
CA LEU A 82 8.35 -8.24 -1.24
C LEU A 82 9.34 -9.11 -2.03
N GLN A 83 10.57 -8.64 -2.23
CA GLN A 83 11.66 -9.42 -2.84
C GLN A 83 12.38 -10.37 -1.85
N GLY A 84 12.24 -10.15 -0.55
CA GLY A 84 12.92 -10.97 0.46
C GLY A 84 12.32 -12.38 0.59
N ARG A 85 13.12 -13.36 1.03
CA ARG A 85 12.63 -14.71 1.39
C ARG A 85 11.59 -14.72 2.53
N HIS A 86 11.51 -13.63 3.29
CA HIS A 86 10.49 -13.40 4.32
C HIS A 86 9.30 -12.58 3.81
N ALA A 87 9.23 -12.32 2.49
CA ALA A 87 8.03 -11.81 1.84
C ALA A 87 6.91 -12.79 2.13
N LEU A 88 5.84 -12.24 2.67
CA LEU A 88 4.70 -12.95 3.19
C LEU A 88 4.00 -13.80 2.12
N GLU A 89 3.37 -14.92 2.56
CA GLU A 89 2.39 -15.74 1.84
C GLU A 89 2.06 -15.22 0.44
N PRO A 90 2.57 -15.85 -0.63
CA PRO A 90 2.59 -15.27 -1.96
C PRO A 90 1.19 -14.85 -2.44
N GLY A 91 0.13 -15.52 -1.98
CA GLY A 91 -1.26 -15.19 -2.32
C GLY A 91 -1.79 -13.90 -1.69
N LEU A 92 -1.40 -13.54 -0.46
CA LEU A 92 -1.96 -12.37 0.23
C LEU A 92 -1.49 -11.06 -0.40
N LEU A 93 -0.24 -11.02 -0.87
CA LEU A 93 0.42 -9.84 -1.44
C LEU A 93 0.73 -9.99 -2.93
N ALA A 94 0.18 -11.02 -3.60
CA ALA A 94 0.34 -11.23 -5.05
C ALA A 94 -0.05 -9.98 -5.84
N HIS A 95 -1.19 -9.39 -5.50
CA HIS A 95 -1.69 -8.16 -6.12
C HIS A 95 -0.70 -7.00 -5.98
N LEU A 96 -0.05 -6.83 -4.82
CA LEU A 96 0.97 -5.78 -4.60
C LEU A 96 2.24 -6.03 -5.40
N ARG A 97 2.65 -7.29 -5.57
CA ARG A 97 3.82 -7.63 -6.40
C ARG A 97 3.56 -7.28 -7.87
N GLN A 98 2.33 -7.50 -8.33
CA GLN A 98 1.87 -7.13 -9.66
C GLN A 98 1.78 -5.61 -9.82
N GLU A 99 1.21 -4.89 -8.84
CA GLU A 99 1.15 -3.42 -8.82
C GLU A 99 2.54 -2.77 -8.82
N LEU A 100 3.51 -3.32 -8.07
CA LEU A 100 4.88 -2.80 -7.96
C LEU A 100 5.82 -3.29 -9.07
N GLY A 101 5.35 -4.15 -9.98
CA GLY A 101 6.19 -4.76 -11.02
C GLY A 101 7.35 -5.57 -10.45
N VAL A 102 7.20 -6.13 -9.24
CA VAL A 102 8.22 -6.97 -8.59
C VAL A 102 8.38 -8.30 -9.32
N ASP A 103 7.32 -8.76 -9.98
CA ASP A 103 7.27 -10.01 -10.71
C ASP A 103 7.84 -9.93 -12.14
N GLY A 104 8.44 -8.79 -12.53
CA GLY A 104 9.06 -8.66 -13.85
C GLY A 104 8.08 -8.71 -15.02
N VAL A 105 6.78 -8.56 -14.78
CA VAL A 105 5.85 -8.19 -15.85
C VAL A 105 5.95 -6.68 -16.03
N THR A 106 6.56 -6.27 -17.14
CA THR A 106 6.56 -4.89 -17.64
C THR A 106 5.14 -4.33 -17.52
N PRO A 107 4.93 -3.13 -16.95
CA PRO A 107 3.61 -2.53 -16.96
C PRO A 107 3.18 -2.42 -18.42
N ARG A 108 2.08 -3.08 -18.78
CA ARG A 108 1.32 -2.68 -19.97
C ARG A 108 0.80 -1.29 -19.64
N SER A 109 1.48 -0.28 -20.17
CA SER A 109 1.00 1.10 -20.20
C SER A 109 -0.48 1.11 -20.52
N CYS A 110 -1.24 1.86 -19.74
CA CYS A 110 -2.61 2.21 -20.06
C CYS A 110 -2.68 2.75 -21.50
N GLY A 111 -3.55 2.17 -22.33
CA GLY A 111 -3.98 2.76 -23.59
C GLY A 111 -3.39 2.11 -24.85
N GLY A 112 -4.13 1.16 -25.41
CA GLY A 112 -3.87 0.62 -26.75
C GLY A 112 -4.79 -0.54 -27.06
N VAL A 113 -5.99 -0.26 -27.57
CA VAL A 113 -6.90 -1.26 -28.13
C VAL A 113 -6.16 -2.06 -29.21
N PRO A 114 -6.13 -3.40 -29.19
CA PRO A 114 -5.65 -4.15 -30.33
C PRO A 114 -6.64 -3.98 -31.48
N ARG A 115 -6.27 -3.20 -32.50
CA ARG A 115 -6.97 -3.19 -33.79
C ARG A 115 -6.62 -4.49 -34.50
N ALA A 116 -7.60 -5.38 -34.65
CA ALA A 116 -7.46 -6.57 -35.47
C ALA A 116 -7.11 -6.19 -36.92
N PRO A 117 -6.23 -6.93 -37.61
CA PRO A 117 -6.03 -6.75 -39.04
C PRO A 117 -7.28 -7.24 -39.78
N ALA A 118 -7.83 -6.39 -40.65
CA ALA A 118 -8.78 -6.80 -41.66
C ALA A 118 -8.02 -7.64 -42.70
N SER A 119 -8.41 -8.92 -42.83
CA SER A 119 -8.00 -9.76 -43.95
C SER A 119 -9.03 -9.63 -45.07
N ALA A 120 -8.51 -9.25 -46.23
CA ALA A 120 -8.92 -9.44 -47.63
C ALA A 120 -10.38 -9.81 -47.93
#